data_AF-A0A3D9MH55-F1
#
_entry.id   AF-A0A3D9MH55-F1
#
_cell.length_a   1.000
_cell.length_b   1.000
_cell.length_c   1.000
_cell.angle_alpha   90.00
_cell.angle_beta   90.00
_cell.angle_gamma   90.00
#
_symmetry.space_group_name_H-M   'P 1'
#
loop_
_entity.id
_entity.type
_entity.pdbx_description
1 polymer ?
#
loop_
_entity_poly.entity_id
_entity_poly.type
_entity_poly.pdbx_seq_one_letter_code
_entity_poly.pdbx_strand_id
1 'polypeptide(L)'
;MRTTSPGEELWLALRELYARTPDGCPTSELFALTTWVEPSGALAHFFADVTLSLAVYKIIKAGKRIESEDGLEGNLLHSHEGEELFLQRMREYLVEFLGISFSDRGGLRIIPDLALRSIRISRHVIEQTARARVLNEAASMAPDGRIRCYCCGADLLFQSGGVRRNIPLDHIWPRSLGGVSAESNLLPVCENCNGAKTDRLSWSIFGVVQDYAAATQSEDADLLLSLALRRRAATKLAEEQYITLKQAFLLLGPAGDLSSIYPGESRLFFNLMAHDRTHLSSLW
;
A
#
# COMPACT_ATOMS: atom_id res chain seq x y z
N MET A 1 -11.46 -2.42 16.95
CA MET A 1 -11.23 -1.90 15.58
C MET A 1 -9.88 -2.39 15.09
N ARG A 2 -9.73 -2.70 13.80
CA ARG A 2 -8.38 -2.88 13.23
C ARG A 2 -7.70 -1.51 13.22
N THR A 3 -6.44 -1.44 13.63
CA THR A 3 -5.63 -0.22 13.55
C THR A 3 -5.01 -0.11 12.15
N THR A 4 -5.85 0.26 11.20
CA THR A 4 -5.48 0.61 9.83
C THR A 4 -4.68 1.91 9.81
N SER A 5 -3.90 2.13 8.75
CA SER A 5 -3.25 3.43 8.55
C SER A 5 -4.22 4.46 7.95
N PRO A 6 -4.09 5.77 8.21
CA PRO A 6 -4.95 6.79 7.57
C PRO A 6 -4.96 6.73 6.04
N GLY A 7 -3.85 6.30 5.41
CA GLY A 7 -3.79 6.09 3.96
C GLY A 7 -4.54 4.85 3.49
N GLU A 8 -4.55 3.78 4.29
CA GLU A 8 -5.33 2.57 4.05
C GLU A 8 -6.83 2.83 4.27
N GLU A 9 -7.19 3.61 5.30
CA GLU A 9 -8.54 4.13 5.50
C GLU A 9 -9.00 4.99 4.30
N LEU A 10 -8.12 5.84 3.76
CA LEU A 10 -8.41 6.63 2.56
C LEU A 10 -8.67 5.74 1.33
N TRP A 11 -7.86 4.70 1.13
CA TRP A 11 -8.06 3.72 0.06
C TRP A 11 -9.39 2.96 0.21
N LEU A 12 -9.70 2.48 1.43
CA LEU A 12 -10.94 1.77 1.74
C LEU A 12 -12.16 2.66 1.51
N ALA A 13 -12.11 3.93 1.94
CA ALA A 13 -13.18 4.91 1.70
C ALA A 13 -13.42 5.13 0.21
N LEU A 14 -12.36 5.29 -0.60
CA LEU A 14 -12.47 5.41 -2.05
C LEU A 14 -13.02 4.12 -2.70
N ARG A 15 -12.61 2.94 -2.22
CA ARG A 15 -13.11 1.63 -2.71
C ARG A 15 -14.60 1.45 -2.43
N GLU A 16 -15.05 1.84 -1.24
CA GLU A 16 -16.47 1.84 -0.87
C GLU A 16 -17.29 2.81 -1.74
N LEU A 17 -16.76 3.99 -2.04
CA LEU A 17 -17.42 4.96 -2.92
C LEU A 17 -17.52 4.47 -4.37
N TYR A 18 -16.47 3.80 -4.87
CA TYR A 18 -16.50 3.11 -6.16
C TYR A 18 -17.57 2.02 -6.20
N ALA A 19 -17.58 1.11 -5.20
CA ALA A 19 -18.56 0.02 -5.12
C ALA A 19 -20.02 0.49 -5.01
N ARG A 20 -20.27 1.63 -4.33
CA ARG A 20 -21.61 2.23 -4.20
C ARG A 20 -22.08 3.00 -5.44
N THR A 21 -21.22 3.21 -6.44
CA THR A 21 -21.55 4.06 -7.59
C THR A 21 -20.84 3.62 -8.89
N PRO A 22 -21.26 2.52 -9.52
CA PRO A 22 -20.74 2.12 -10.83
C PRO A 22 -20.90 3.23 -11.88
N ASP A 23 -22.10 3.81 -11.98
CA ASP A 23 -22.44 4.83 -12.99
C ASP A 23 -22.22 6.28 -12.52
N GLY A 24 -21.89 6.47 -11.24
CA GLY A 24 -21.73 7.78 -10.59
C GLY A 24 -20.37 7.98 -9.93
N CYS A 25 -19.39 7.13 -10.26
CA CYS A 25 -18.00 7.40 -9.93
C CYS A 25 -17.52 8.63 -10.73
N PRO A 26 -16.54 9.40 -10.22
CA PRO A 26 -16.14 10.63 -10.88
C PRO A 26 -15.68 10.41 -12.32
N THR A 27 -16.18 11.25 -13.23
CA THR A 27 -15.88 11.23 -14.67
C THR A 27 -14.42 11.53 -15.03
N SER A 28 -13.53 11.63 -14.04
CA SER A 28 -12.08 11.64 -14.26
C SER A 28 -11.64 10.37 -15.01
N GLU A 29 -10.74 10.55 -15.97
CA GLU A 29 -10.22 9.48 -16.86
C GLU A 29 -9.73 8.24 -16.12
N LEU A 30 -9.29 8.43 -14.86
CA LEU A 30 -8.91 7.36 -13.92
C LEU A 30 -9.99 6.28 -13.78
N PHE A 31 -11.26 6.64 -13.61
CA PHE A 31 -12.35 5.66 -13.46
C PHE A 31 -12.93 5.22 -14.81
N ALA A 32 -12.78 6.00 -15.88
CA ALA A 32 -13.15 5.55 -17.23
C ALA A 32 -12.33 4.30 -17.65
N LEU A 33 -11.08 4.17 -17.18
CA LEU A 33 -10.28 2.97 -17.42
C LEU A 33 -10.92 1.67 -16.90
N THR A 34 -11.75 1.72 -15.85
CA THR A 34 -12.41 0.51 -15.33
C THR A 34 -13.65 0.13 -16.13
N THR A 35 -14.32 1.09 -16.78
CA THR A 35 -15.46 0.81 -17.68
C THR A 35 -15.04 0.31 -19.05
N TRP A 36 -13.76 0.50 -19.43
CA TRP A 36 -13.18 -0.05 -20.67
C TRP A 36 -12.81 -1.54 -20.55
N VAL A 37 -12.86 -2.12 -19.34
CA VAL A 37 -12.50 -3.51 -19.07
C VAL A 37 -13.76 -4.34 -18.84
N GLU A 38 -14.49 -4.58 -19.93
CA GLU A 38 -15.52 -5.63 -19.96
C GLU A 38 -14.87 -7.00 -20.23
N PRO A 39 -15.37 -8.10 -19.63
CA PRO A 39 -16.48 -8.17 -18.67
C PRO A 39 -16.02 -8.02 -17.20
N SER A 40 -17.00 -7.88 -16.31
CA SER A 40 -16.79 -7.93 -14.85
C SER A 40 -16.08 -9.22 -14.41
N GLY A 41 -15.05 -9.10 -13.58
CA GLY A 41 -14.31 -10.23 -13.04
C GLY A 41 -13.02 -9.81 -12.32
N ALA A 42 -12.13 -10.76 -12.05
CA ALA A 42 -10.87 -10.53 -11.33
C ALA A 42 -10.01 -9.43 -11.97
N LEU A 43 -10.03 -9.29 -13.30
CA LEU A 43 -9.31 -8.25 -14.04
C LEU A 43 -9.88 -6.84 -13.78
N ALA A 44 -11.22 -6.68 -13.80
CA ALA A 44 -11.88 -5.41 -13.56
C ALA A 44 -11.70 -4.93 -12.10
N HIS A 45 -11.83 -5.83 -11.12
CA HIS A 45 -11.51 -5.53 -9.71
C HIS A 45 -10.05 -5.09 -9.54
N PHE A 46 -9.14 -5.78 -10.22
CA PHE A 46 -7.73 -5.43 -10.20
C PHE A 46 -7.47 -4.00 -10.76
N PHE A 47 -8.08 -3.61 -11.89
CA PHE A 47 -7.94 -2.25 -12.43
C PHE A 47 -8.59 -1.19 -11.52
N ALA A 48 -9.68 -1.52 -10.84
CA ALA A 48 -10.26 -0.65 -9.81
C ALA A 48 -9.28 -0.42 -8.65
N ASP A 49 -8.70 -1.48 -8.09
CA ASP A 49 -7.74 -1.39 -6.98
C ASP A 49 -6.49 -0.55 -7.33
N VAL A 50 -6.02 -0.62 -8.60
CA VAL A 50 -5.01 0.30 -9.15
C VAL A 50 -5.50 1.74 -9.15
N THR A 51 -6.66 1.99 -9.76
CA THR A 51 -7.22 3.33 -9.96
C THR A 51 -7.39 4.03 -8.62
N LEU A 52 -7.89 3.30 -7.64
CA LEU A 52 -8.03 3.72 -6.25
C LEU A 52 -6.67 4.01 -5.59
N SER A 53 -5.65 3.17 -5.83
CA SER A 53 -4.29 3.41 -5.34
C SER A 53 -3.65 4.67 -5.94
N LEU A 54 -3.89 4.93 -7.24
CA LEU A 54 -3.46 6.15 -7.92
C LEU A 54 -4.22 7.38 -7.41
N ALA A 55 -5.50 7.26 -7.11
CA ALA A 55 -6.29 8.32 -6.49
C ALA A 55 -5.77 8.67 -5.09
N VAL A 56 -5.47 7.69 -4.23
CA VAL A 56 -4.81 7.90 -2.93
C VAL A 56 -3.50 8.66 -3.09
N TYR A 57 -2.65 8.24 -4.03
CA TYR A 57 -1.38 8.93 -4.33
C TYR A 57 -1.61 10.39 -4.75
N LYS A 58 -2.54 10.65 -5.68
CA LYS A 58 -2.85 12.01 -6.15
C LYS A 58 -3.39 12.89 -5.01
N ILE A 59 -4.31 12.38 -4.19
CA ILE A 59 -4.90 13.10 -3.06
C ILE A 59 -3.83 13.47 -2.01
N ILE A 60 -2.99 12.52 -1.60
CA ILE A 60 -1.94 12.79 -0.60
C ILE A 60 -0.87 13.73 -1.17
N LYS A 61 -0.52 13.60 -2.45
CA LYS A 61 0.40 14.52 -3.13
C LYS A 61 -0.17 15.93 -3.25
N ALA A 62 -1.45 16.08 -3.58
CA ALA A 62 -2.14 17.36 -3.62
C ALA A 62 -2.22 18.01 -2.24
N GLY A 63 -2.50 17.24 -1.18
CA GLY A 63 -2.51 17.77 0.18
C GLY A 63 -1.13 18.24 0.65
N LYS A 64 -0.05 17.51 0.31
CA LYS A 64 1.32 18.00 0.55
C LYS A 64 1.65 19.28 -0.22
N ARG A 65 1.05 19.46 -1.41
CA ARG A 65 1.17 20.69 -2.19
C ARG A 65 0.42 21.85 -1.53
N ILE A 66 -0.84 21.65 -1.15
CA ILE A 66 -1.68 22.59 -0.40
C ILE A 66 -0.98 23.04 0.88
N GLU A 67 -0.44 22.10 1.66
CA GLU A 67 0.26 22.41 2.91
C GLU A 67 1.45 23.36 2.68
N SER A 68 2.23 23.16 1.62
CA SER A 68 3.40 23.98 1.31
C SER A 68 3.03 25.31 0.63
N GLU A 69 2.05 25.30 -0.29
CA GLU A 69 1.54 26.49 -1.00
C GLU A 69 0.86 27.48 -0.04
N ASP A 70 0.05 26.98 0.89
CA ASP A 70 -0.69 27.80 1.85
C ASP A 70 0.08 28.02 3.17
N GLY A 71 1.35 27.60 3.24
CA GLY A 71 2.27 27.87 4.38
C GLY A 71 1.89 27.18 5.70
N LEU A 72 1.18 26.05 5.64
CA LEU A 72 0.60 25.35 6.79
C LEU A 72 1.59 24.44 7.53
N GLU A 73 2.89 24.52 7.26
CA GLU A 73 3.85 23.54 7.78
C GLU A 73 3.98 23.52 9.32
N GLY A 74 4.33 22.35 9.87
CA GLY A 74 4.55 22.18 11.31
C GLY A 74 3.29 22.41 12.15
N ASN A 75 3.37 23.30 13.14
CA ASN A 75 2.29 23.56 14.09
C ASN A 75 1.08 24.27 13.46
N LEU A 76 1.23 24.91 12.31
CA LEU A 76 0.13 25.62 11.65
C LEU A 76 -0.93 24.65 11.13
N LEU A 77 -0.54 23.51 10.54
CA LEU A 77 -1.46 22.44 10.17
C LEU A 77 -2.23 21.89 11.37
N HIS A 78 -1.72 22.06 12.60
CA HIS A 78 -2.34 21.59 13.83
C HIS A 78 -3.23 22.64 14.52
N SER A 79 -3.30 23.89 14.01
CA SER A 79 -4.28 24.86 14.49
C SER A 79 -5.66 24.58 13.89
N HIS A 80 -6.72 25.02 14.56
CA HIS A 80 -8.08 24.89 14.02
C HIS A 80 -8.24 25.63 12.68
N GLU A 81 -7.66 26.82 12.57
CA GLU A 81 -7.68 27.65 11.37
C GLU A 81 -6.93 26.99 10.19
N GLY A 82 -5.76 26.41 10.45
CA GLY A 82 -4.97 25.71 9.43
C GLY A 82 -5.59 24.37 9.02
N GLU A 83 -6.25 23.67 9.94
CA GLU A 83 -7.03 22.47 9.64
C GLU A 83 -8.24 22.81 8.76
N GLU A 84 -9.05 23.81 9.11
CA GLU A 84 -10.21 24.22 8.28
C GLU A 84 -9.77 24.71 6.89
N LEU A 85 -8.71 25.52 6.80
CA LEU A 85 -8.16 25.95 5.51
C LEU A 85 -7.70 24.75 4.67
N PHE A 86 -6.92 23.84 5.24
CA PHE A 86 -6.50 22.61 4.55
C PHE A 86 -7.71 21.80 4.03
N LEU A 87 -8.72 21.60 4.90
CA LEU A 87 -9.91 20.80 4.57
C LEU A 87 -10.76 21.48 3.48
N GLN A 88 -10.84 22.82 3.47
CA GLN A 88 -11.48 23.58 2.40
C GLN A 88 -10.74 23.37 1.06
N ARG A 89 -9.44 23.66 1.03
CA ARG A 89 -8.60 23.59 -0.18
C ARG A 89 -8.53 22.16 -0.75
N MET A 90 -8.56 21.15 0.13
CA MET A 90 -8.67 19.75 -0.26
C MET A 90 -10.05 19.41 -0.87
N ARG A 91 -11.15 19.95 -0.35
CA ARG A 91 -12.48 19.80 -0.98
C ARG A 91 -12.53 20.42 -2.38
N GLU A 92 -11.97 21.63 -2.53
CA GLU A 92 -11.83 22.30 -3.83
C GLU A 92 -11.07 21.41 -4.82
N TYR A 93 -9.89 20.90 -4.44
CA TYR A 93 -9.11 19.98 -5.27
C TYR A 93 -9.88 18.71 -5.68
N LEU A 94 -10.60 18.09 -4.74
CA LEU A 94 -11.37 16.87 -4.95
C LEU A 94 -12.53 17.07 -5.95
N VAL A 95 -13.20 18.23 -5.92
CA VAL A 95 -14.23 18.59 -6.91
C VAL A 95 -13.58 18.89 -8.27
N GLU A 96 -12.60 19.80 -8.31
CA GLU A 96 -12.07 20.38 -9.55
C GLU A 96 -11.25 19.37 -10.38
N PHE A 97 -10.33 18.63 -9.74
CA PHE A 97 -9.36 17.78 -10.44
C PHE A 97 -9.68 16.29 -10.41
N LEU A 98 -10.54 15.87 -9.47
CA LEU A 98 -10.94 14.46 -9.33
C LEU A 98 -12.44 14.24 -9.53
N GLY A 99 -13.26 15.28 -9.76
CA GLY A 99 -14.69 15.16 -10.05
C GLY A 99 -15.55 14.62 -8.90
N ILE A 100 -15.03 14.61 -7.68
CA ILE A 100 -15.70 14.05 -6.50
C ILE A 100 -16.72 15.06 -5.97
N SER A 101 -17.99 14.92 -6.39
CA SER A 101 -19.08 15.79 -5.91
C SER A 101 -19.54 15.42 -4.50
N PHE A 102 -19.42 16.37 -3.56
CA PHE A 102 -19.83 16.22 -2.16
C PHE A 102 -21.35 16.35 -1.92
N SER A 103 -22.15 16.50 -2.97
CA SER A 103 -23.51 17.07 -2.88
C SER A 103 -24.54 16.26 -2.08
N ASP A 104 -24.31 14.99 -1.76
CA ASP A 104 -25.34 14.16 -1.09
C ASP A 104 -24.83 13.02 -0.18
N ARG A 105 -23.53 12.97 0.15
CA ARG A 105 -22.95 11.77 0.80
C ARG A 105 -22.06 12.11 2.00
N GLY A 106 -22.55 11.79 3.20
CA GLY A 106 -21.78 11.92 4.45
C GLY A 106 -20.42 11.21 4.41
N GLY A 107 -20.32 10.08 3.71
CA GLY A 107 -19.08 9.34 3.50
C GLY A 107 -18.00 10.08 2.70
N LEU A 108 -18.32 11.13 1.94
CA LEU A 108 -17.30 11.91 1.23
C LEU A 108 -16.56 12.89 2.12
N ARG A 109 -17.20 13.35 3.22
CA ARG A 109 -16.58 14.31 4.16
C ARG A 109 -15.32 13.78 4.84
N ILE A 110 -15.13 12.46 4.85
CA ILE A 110 -13.99 11.78 5.46
C ILE A 110 -12.72 11.83 4.59
N ILE A 111 -12.83 12.01 3.26
CA ILE A 111 -11.66 12.00 2.36
C ILE A 111 -10.66 13.13 2.71
N PRO A 112 -11.07 14.39 2.90
CA PRO A 112 -10.16 15.45 3.34
C PRO A 112 -9.50 15.19 4.70
N ASP A 113 -10.25 14.65 5.68
CA ASP A 113 -9.71 14.28 7.00
C ASP A 113 -8.65 13.18 6.88
N LEU A 114 -8.92 12.13 6.10
CA LEU A 114 -7.98 11.03 5.89
C LEU A 114 -6.73 11.47 5.13
N ALA A 115 -6.85 12.43 4.20
CA ALA A 115 -5.70 13.07 3.56
C ALA A 115 -4.86 13.87 4.57
N LEU A 116 -5.49 14.68 5.42
CA LEU A 116 -4.86 15.45 6.49
C LEU A 116 -4.12 14.54 7.50
N ARG A 117 -4.81 13.51 8.01
CA ARG A 117 -4.26 12.49 8.91
C ARG A 117 -3.11 11.74 8.25
N SER A 118 -3.20 11.43 6.95
CA SER A 118 -2.13 10.79 6.17
C SER A 118 -0.86 11.67 6.08
N ILE A 119 -1.02 12.98 5.92
CA ILE A 119 0.12 13.91 5.85
C ILE A 119 0.77 14.04 7.22
N ARG A 120 -0.03 14.29 8.27
CA ARG A 120 0.45 14.35 9.67
C ARG A 120 1.24 13.09 10.04
N ILE A 121 0.68 11.89 9.80
CA ILE A 121 1.35 10.63 10.18
C ILE A 121 2.58 10.33 9.32
N SER A 122 2.66 10.81 8.07
CA SER A 122 3.81 10.60 7.19
C SER A 122 5.13 11.19 7.73
N ARG A 123 5.04 12.12 8.70
CA ARG A 123 6.19 12.73 9.37
C ARG A 123 6.70 11.93 10.57
N HIS A 124 5.89 11.02 11.11
CA HIS A 124 6.25 10.28 12.31
C HIS A 124 7.39 9.30 12.01
N VAL A 125 8.47 9.35 12.81
CA VAL A 125 9.56 8.38 12.76
C VAL A 125 9.15 7.08 13.46
N ILE A 126 9.81 5.97 13.15
CA ILE A 126 9.61 4.70 13.86
C ILE A 126 10.22 4.80 15.25
N GLU A 127 9.37 4.90 16.26
CA GLU A 127 9.78 4.91 17.67
C GLU A 127 10.63 3.68 18.04
N GLN A 128 11.55 3.86 19.00
CA GLN A 128 12.37 2.75 19.50
C GLN A 128 11.52 1.66 20.18
N THR A 129 10.39 2.02 20.81
CA THR A 129 9.46 1.07 21.44
C THR A 129 8.71 0.24 20.40
N ALA A 130 8.29 0.84 19.29
CA ALA A 130 7.63 0.15 18.18
C ALA A 130 8.63 -0.78 17.47
N ARG A 131 9.84 -0.29 17.17
CA ARG A 131 10.92 -1.10 16.58
C ARG A 131 11.28 -2.31 17.46
N ALA A 132 11.44 -2.11 18.76
CA ALA A 132 11.76 -3.21 19.67
C ALA A 132 10.66 -4.29 19.70
N ARG A 133 9.38 -3.88 19.66
CA ARG A 133 8.25 -4.82 19.61
C ARG A 133 8.22 -5.63 18.31
N VAL A 134 8.27 -4.98 17.14
CA VAL A 134 8.30 -5.65 15.82
C VAL A 134 9.45 -6.66 15.71
N LEU A 135 10.65 -6.31 16.19
CA LEU A 135 11.81 -7.19 16.11
C LEU A 135 11.77 -8.35 17.14
N ASN A 136 11.12 -8.15 18.29
CA ASN A 136 10.92 -9.21 19.26
C ASN A 136 9.81 -10.19 18.84
N GLU A 137 8.70 -9.67 18.30
CA GLU A 137 7.64 -10.44 17.65
C GLU A 137 8.23 -11.33 16.54
N ALA A 138 8.93 -10.73 15.58
CA ALA A 138 9.56 -11.46 14.47
C ALA A 138 10.57 -12.52 14.93
N ALA A 139 11.35 -12.24 15.98
CA ALA A 139 12.25 -13.24 16.57
C ALA A 139 11.50 -14.37 17.29
N SER A 140 10.36 -14.09 17.94
CA SER A 140 9.54 -15.10 18.62
C SER A 140 8.76 -16.00 17.67
N MET A 141 8.46 -15.51 16.45
CA MET A 141 7.82 -16.30 15.39
C MET A 141 8.81 -17.20 14.62
N ALA A 142 10.12 -16.96 14.74
CA ALA A 142 11.14 -17.76 14.09
C ALA A 142 11.55 -18.97 14.97
N PRO A 143 11.44 -20.23 14.48
CA PRO A 143 11.77 -21.42 15.26
C PRO A 143 13.22 -21.46 15.80
N ASP A 144 14.14 -20.78 15.10
CA ASP A 144 15.56 -20.66 15.43
C ASP A 144 15.92 -19.28 16.03
N GLY A 145 14.93 -18.45 16.34
CA GLY A 145 15.10 -17.08 16.86
C GLY A 145 15.69 -16.07 15.86
N ARG A 146 15.90 -16.46 14.59
CA ARG A 146 16.49 -15.60 13.56
C ARG A 146 15.43 -14.74 12.88
N ILE A 147 15.62 -13.43 12.93
CA ILE A 147 14.78 -12.47 12.21
C ILE A 147 15.11 -12.58 10.72
N ARG A 148 14.08 -12.75 9.89
CA ARG A 148 14.20 -12.87 8.43
C ARG A 148 13.57 -11.68 7.73
N CYS A 149 14.07 -11.37 6.55
CA CYS A 149 13.45 -10.43 5.64
C CYS A 149 12.04 -10.94 5.34
N TYR A 150 11.01 -10.17 5.70
CA TYR A 150 9.65 -10.60 5.45
C TYR A 150 9.46 -10.83 3.95
N CYS A 151 10.04 -10.00 3.08
CA CYS A 151 10.02 -10.11 1.61
C CYS A 151 10.67 -11.40 1.05
N CYS A 152 11.99 -11.57 1.21
CA CYS A 152 12.76 -12.63 0.52
C CYS A 152 13.23 -13.78 1.43
N GLY A 153 12.88 -13.78 2.72
CA GLY A 153 13.25 -14.85 3.67
C GLY A 153 14.70 -14.85 4.15
N ALA A 154 15.59 -14.05 3.55
CA ALA A 154 16.99 -13.97 3.95
C ALA A 154 17.15 -13.57 5.43
N ASP A 155 18.07 -14.24 6.14
CA ASP A 155 18.41 -13.94 7.54
C ASP A 155 18.93 -12.49 7.67
N LEU A 156 18.32 -11.69 8.55
CA LEU A 156 18.74 -10.32 8.83
C LEU A 156 19.81 -10.33 9.92
N LEU A 157 21.06 -10.43 9.46
CA LEU A 157 22.23 -10.49 10.34
C LEU A 157 22.43 -9.17 11.11
N PHE A 158 22.91 -9.29 12.34
CA PHE A 158 23.39 -8.14 13.11
C PHE A 158 24.69 -7.63 12.51
N GLN A 159 24.74 -6.34 12.17
CA GLN A 159 26.02 -5.64 12.11
C GLN A 159 26.69 -5.75 13.51
N SER A 160 27.98 -6.04 13.51
CA SER A 160 28.75 -6.51 14.66
C SER A 160 28.48 -5.74 15.95
N GLY A 161 27.95 -6.42 16.98
CA GLY A 161 27.60 -5.82 18.27
C GLY A 161 26.29 -6.31 18.91
N GLY A 162 25.51 -7.15 18.23
CA GLY A 162 24.32 -7.83 18.81
C GLY A 162 23.10 -6.92 19.07
N VAL A 163 23.18 -5.63 18.71
CA VAL A 163 22.08 -4.68 18.93
C VAL A 163 21.08 -4.78 17.77
N ARG A 164 19.88 -5.33 18.06
CA ARG A 164 18.75 -5.46 17.11
C ARG A 164 18.34 -4.16 16.38
N ARG A 165 18.74 -2.98 16.87
CA ARG A 165 18.28 -1.65 16.41
C ARG A 165 18.56 -1.34 14.93
N ASN A 166 19.57 -1.97 14.32
CA ASN A 166 19.98 -1.67 12.94
C ASN A 166 19.18 -2.42 11.86
N ILE A 167 18.30 -3.36 12.24
CA ILE A 167 17.48 -4.08 11.25
C ILE A 167 16.49 -3.10 10.60
N PRO A 168 16.48 -2.95 9.26
CA PRO A 168 15.52 -2.12 8.56
C PRO A 168 14.09 -2.64 8.78
N LEU A 169 13.15 -1.71 8.95
CA LEU A 169 11.72 -2.01 9.03
C LEU A 169 11.03 -1.32 7.86
N ASP A 170 10.27 -2.09 7.10
CA ASP A 170 9.43 -1.56 6.02
C ASP A 170 8.08 -1.12 6.55
N HIS A 171 7.55 -0.03 6.00
CA HIS A 171 6.16 0.37 6.12
C HIS A 171 5.33 -0.37 5.06
N ILE A 172 4.57 -1.38 5.49
CA ILE A 172 3.75 -2.24 4.62
C ILE A 172 2.79 -1.38 3.79
N TRP A 173 2.12 -0.42 4.43
CA TRP A 173 1.53 0.73 3.79
C TRP A 173 2.54 1.88 3.83
N PRO A 174 3.04 2.40 2.68
CA PRO A 174 4.13 3.37 2.66
C PRO A 174 3.84 4.64 3.46
N ARG A 175 4.84 5.08 4.22
CA ARG A 175 4.77 6.29 5.05
C ARG A 175 4.44 7.54 4.23
N SER A 176 5.04 7.68 3.05
CA SER A 176 4.75 8.74 2.07
C SER A 176 3.27 8.88 1.71
N LEU A 177 2.48 7.82 1.90
CA LEU A 177 1.10 7.68 1.50
C LEU A 177 0.18 7.35 2.69
N GLY A 178 0.48 7.94 3.86
CA GLY A 178 -0.34 7.83 5.06
C GLY A 178 -0.06 6.60 5.92
N GLY A 179 1.02 5.88 5.65
CA GLY A 179 1.48 4.74 6.45
C GLY A 179 1.92 5.16 7.85
N VAL A 180 1.34 4.52 8.87
CA VAL A 180 1.68 4.78 10.27
C VAL A 180 3.01 4.12 10.66
N SER A 181 3.85 4.82 11.41
CA SER A 181 5.13 4.31 11.95
C SER A 181 4.96 3.47 13.23
N ALA A 182 3.95 2.59 13.26
CA ALA A 182 3.59 1.74 14.39
C ALA A 182 3.68 0.26 14.04
N GLU A 183 3.76 -0.58 15.07
CA GLU A 183 3.92 -2.05 14.98
C GLU A 183 2.91 -2.76 14.06
N SER A 184 1.69 -2.25 13.91
CA SER A 184 0.67 -2.81 13.01
C SER A 184 0.99 -2.69 11.52
N ASN A 185 1.90 -1.78 11.15
CA ASN A 185 2.25 -1.46 9.76
C ASN A 185 3.75 -1.71 9.44
N LEU A 186 4.49 -2.34 10.36
CA LEU A 186 5.93 -2.53 10.24
C LEU A 186 6.32 -4.01 10.19
N LEU A 187 7.23 -4.37 9.27
CA LEU A 187 7.85 -5.70 9.19
C LEU A 187 9.36 -5.61 8.95
N PRO A 188 10.18 -6.57 9.44
CA PRO A 188 11.61 -6.59 9.21
C PRO A 188 11.95 -6.89 7.75
N VAL A 189 12.85 -6.12 7.14
CA VAL A 189 13.17 -6.20 5.71
C VAL A 189 14.68 -6.08 5.50
N CYS A 190 15.22 -6.67 4.43
CA CYS A 190 16.60 -6.40 4.02
C CYS A 190 16.68 -5.11 3.20
N GLU A 191 17.86 -4.48 3.17
CA GLU A 191 18.06 -3.22 2.45
C GLU A 191 17.72 -3.33 0.96
N ASN A 192 18.03 -4.46 0.31
CA ASN A 192 17.71 -4.69 -1.10
C ASN A 192 16.18 -4.66 -1.36
N CYS A 193 15.40 -5.45 -0.61
CA CYS A 193 13.94 -5.47 -0.77
C CYS A 193 13.29 -4.12 -0.41
N ASN A 194 13.82 -3.42 0.59
CA ASN A 194 13.31 -2.11 1.00
C ASN A 194 13.60 -1.02 -0.04
N GLY A 195 14.83 -1.01 -0.56
CA GLY A 195 15.28 -0.12 -1.63
C GLY A 195 14.52 -0.35 -2.93
N ALA A 196 14.35 -1.60 -3.35
CA ALA A 196 13.56 -1.96 -4.53
C ALA A 196 12.09 -1.52 -4.39
N LYS A 197 11.49 -1.66 -3.18
CA LYS A 197 10.11 -1.26 -2.91
C LYS A 197 9.87 0.23 -3.02
N THR A 198 10.74 1.04 -2.42
CA THR A 198 10.54 2.49 -2.23
C THR A 198 9.16 2.81 -1.60
N ASP A 199 8.49 3.85 -2.09
CA ASP A 199 7.23 4.40 -1.61
C ASP A 199 5.99 3.85 -2.36
N ARG A 200 6.14 2.75 -3.11
CA ARG A 200 5.04 2.18 -3.91
C ARG A 200 3.90 1.64 -3.01
N LEU A 201 2.76 2.34 -2.99
CA LEU A 201 1.52 1.90 -2.31
C LEU A 201 1.08 0.50 -2.75
N SER A 202 1.31 0.30 -4.04
CA SER A 202 0.53 -0.60 -4.84
C SER A 202 1.48 -1.26 -5.81
N TRP A 203 2.01 -2.40 -5.36
CA TRP A 203 2.41 -3.44 -6.30
C TRP A 203 1.20 -4.07 -7.03
N SER A 204 0.01 -3.46 -6.97
CA SER A 204 -1.01 -3.67 -8.00
C SER A 204 -0.42 -3.22 -9.33
N ILE A 205 0.08 -4.21 -10.09
CA ILE A 205 0.36 -4.28 -11.52
C ILE A 205 0.65 -2.96 -12.24
N PHE A 206 -0.13 -1.87 -12.26
CA PHE A 206 0.29 -0.64 -12.96
C PHE A 206 1.70 -0.15 -12.56
N GLY A 207 2.06 -0.12 -11.28
CA GLY A 207 3.44 0.16 -10.85
C GLY A 207 4.43 -0.90 -11.36
N VAL A 208 4.02 -2.16 -11.37
CA VAL A 208 4.84 -3.34 -11.72
C VAL A 208 4.84 -3.67 -13.21
N VAL A 209 3.97 -3.05 -14.02
CA VAL A 209 3.80 -3.19 -15.47
C VAL A 209 4.35 -1.96 -16.15
N GLN A 210 4.28 -0.79 -15.52
CA GLN A 210 5.19 0.29 -15.86
C GLN A 210 6.62 -0.13 -15.52
N ASP A 211 6.88 -0.67 -14.33
CA ASP A 211 8.18 -1.23 -13.98
C ASP A 211 8.52 -2.49 -14.80
N TYR A 212 7.60 -3.39 -15.23
CA TYR A 212 7.94 -4.57 -16.07
C TYR A 212 8.10 -4.22 -17.55
N ALA A 213 7.30 -3.30 -18.09
CA ALA A 213 7.56 -2.72 -19.41
C ALA A 213 8.94 -2.05 -19.45
N ALA A 214 9.31 -1.34 -18.38
CA ALA A 214 10.66 -0.82 -18.19
C ALA A 214 11.71 -1.91 -17.86
N ALA A 215 11.34 -2.96 -17.12
CA ALA A 215 12.25 -4.01 -16.62
C ALA A 215 12.50 -5.15 -17.61
N THR A 216 11.97 -5.04 -18.83
CA THR A 216 12.68 -5.54 -20.02
C THR A 216 14.11 -4.97 -20.14
N GLN A 217 14.47 -3.97 -19.32
CA GLN A 217 15.79 -3.33 -19.21
C GLN A 217 16.36 -3.27 -17.77
N SER A 218 15.79 -3.98 -16.77
CA SER A 218 16.25 -3.91 -15.36
C SER A 218 16.64 -5.27 -14.79
N GLU A 219 17.79 -5.32 -14.12
CA GLU A 219 18.34 -6.54 -13.51
C GLU A 219 17.49 -7.05 -12.32
N ASP A 220 16.66 -6.20 -11.71
CA ASP A 220 15.80 -6.52 -10.55
C ASP A 220 14.37 -6.98 -10.93
N ALA A 221 14.09 -7.23 -12.21
CA ALA A 221 12.74 -7.51 -12.72
C ALA A 221 11.98 -8.59 -11.92
N ASP A 222 12.64 -9.72 -11.67
CA ASP A 222 12.06 -10.86 -10.94
C ASP A 222 11.83 -10.54 -9.45
N LEU A 223 12.66 -9.69 -8.82
CA LEU A 223 12.44 -9.24 -7.45
C LEU A 223 11.19 -8.35 -7.36
N LEU A 224 11.06 -7.35 -8.24
CA LEU A 224 9.91 -6.44 -8.28
C LEU A 224 8.60 -7.20 -8.53
N LEU A 225 8.62 -8.15 -9.46
CA LEU A 225 7.50 -9.02 -9.78
C LEU A 225 7.11 -9.96 -8.62
N SER A 226 8.10 -10.54 -7.92
CA SER A 226 7.88 -11.41 -6.75
C SER A 226 7.22 -10.64 -5.59
N LEU A 227 7.75 -9.45 -5.26
CA LEU A 227 7.16 -8.53 -4.28
C LEU A 227 5.70 -8.18 -4.61
N ALA A 228 5.39 -8.09 -5.90
CA ALA A 228 4.07 -7.71 -6.39
C ALA A 228 3.02 -8.81 -6.33
N LEU A 229 3.34 -9.98 -6.86
CA LEU A 229 2.49 -11.16 -6.77
C LEU A 229 2.17 -11.48 -5.31
N ARG A 230 3.14 -11.28 -4.41
CA ARG A 230 2.92 -11.47 -2.99
C ARG A 230 2.07 -10.38 -2.34
N ARG A 231 2.20 -9.09 -2.67
CA ARG A 231 1.26 -8.08 -2.13
C ARG A 231 -0.17 -8.34 -2.61
N ARG A 232 -0.37 -8.76 -3.86
CA ARG A 232 -1.69 -9.17 -4.35
C ARG A 232 -2.27 -10.32 -3.51
N ALA A 233 -1.47 -11.36 -3.25
CA ALA A 233 -1.89 -12.47 -2.39
C ALA A 233 -2.18 -12.00 -0.94
N ALA A 234 -1.33 -11.13 -0.37
CA ALA A 234 -1.51 -10.60 0.98
C ALA A 234 -2.78 -9.75 1.13
N THR A 235 -3.09 -8.91 0.13
CA THR A 235 -4.32 -8.13 0.10
C THR A 235 -5.54 -9.04 0.04
N LYS A 236 -5.58 -9.99 -0.90
CA LYS A 236 -6.74 -10.90 -1.04
C LYS A 236 -6.90 -11.81 0.19
N LEU A 237 -5.82 -12.31 0.78
CA LEU A 237 -5.85 -13.05 2.04
C LEU A 237 -6.36 -12.21 3.22
N ALA A 238 -5.98 -10.93 3.30
CA ALA A 238 -6.46 -10.00 4.33
C ALA A 238 -7.97 -9.71 4.21
N GLU A 239 -8.46 -9.64 2.98
CA GLU A 239 -9.89 -9.51 2.66
C GLU A 239 -10.66 -10.80 3.02
N GLU A 240 -10.25 -11.96 2.48
CA GLU A 240 -10.91 -13.25 2.68
C GLU A 240 -10.97 -13.69 4.16
N GLN A 241 -9.88 -13.52 4.91
CA GLN A 241 -9.79 -13.97 6.30
C GLN A 241 -10.15 -12.88 7.33
N TYR A 242 -10.52 -11.68 6.88
CA TYR A 242 -10.81 -10.54 7.76
C TYR A 242 -9.67 -10.23 8.76
N ILE A 243 -8.42 -10.27 8.29
CA ILE A 243 -7.20 -9.96 9.07
C ILE A 243 -6.55 -8.64 8.62
N THR A 244 -5.49 -8.20 9.32
CA THR A 244 -4.68 -7.06 8.86
C THR A 244 -3.72 -7.48 7.74
N LEU A 245 -3.31 -6.53 6.89
CA LEU A 245 -2.34 -6.79 5.83
C LEU A 245 -0.99 -7.30 6.38
N LYS A 246 -0.57 -6.86 7.57
CA LYS A 246 0.59 -7.41 8.30
C LYS A 246 0.42 -8.89 8.60
N GLN A 247 -0.72 -9.28 9.17
CA GLN A 247 -1.00 -10.69 9.47
C GLN A 247 -1.03 -11.53 8.20
N ALA A 248 -1.59 -11.02 7.10
CA ALA A 248 -1.55 -11.72 5.81
C ALA A 248 -0.13 -11.90 5.26
N PHE A 249 0.74 -10.90 5.35
CA PHE A 249 2.16 -11.02 4.98
C PHE A 249 2.95 -12.02 5.84
N LEU A 250 2.59 -12.14 7.13
CA LEU A 250 3.16 -13.13 8.05
C LEU A 250 2.67 -14.55 7.76
N LEU A 251 1.37 -14.73 7.49
CA LEU A 251 0.77 -16.03 7.16
C LEU A 251 1.26 -16.58 5.81
N LEU A 252 1.47 -15.73 4.81
CA LEU A 252 2.02 -16.15 3.51
C LEU A 252 3.49 -16.58 3.58
N GLY A 253 4.22 -16.21 4.64
CA GLY A 253 5.67 -16.40 4.70
C GLY A 253 6.42 -15.60 3.62
N PRO A 254 7.75 -15.75 3.52
CA PRO A 254 8.55 -15.10 2.48
C PRO A 254 8.15 -15.53 1.06
N ALA A 255 8.49 -14.70 0.07
CA ALA A 255 8.24 -15.07 -1.32
C ALA A 255 9.16 -16.23 -1.75
N GLY A 256 8.58 -17.21 -2.45
CA GLY A 256 9.32 -18.27 -3.11
C GLY A 256 9.75 -17.91 -4.52
N ASP A 257 10.32 -18.88 -5.24
CA ASP A 257 10.76 -18.71 -6.62
C ASP A 257 9.59 -18.39 -7.57
N LEU A 258 9.86 -17.52 -8.54
CA LEU A 258 8.89 -17.18 -9.57
C LEU A 258 8.66 -18.36 -10.53
N SER A 259 7.44 -18.90 -10.48
CA SER A 259 7.03 -20.02 -11.32
C SER A 259 5.77 -19.68 -12.12
N SER A 260 5.62 -20.31 -13.30
CA SER A 260 4.43 -20.16 -14.13
C SER A 260 3.28 -21.01 -13.60
N ILE A 261 2.07 -20.45 -13.59
CA ILE A 261 0.84 -21.14 -13.17
C ILE A 261 0.47 -22.22 -14.19
N TYR A 262 0.57 -21.85 -15.47
CA TYR A 262 0.37 -22.66 -16.67
C TYR A 262 1.70 -22.75 -17.43
N PRO A 263 2.43 -23.88 -17.30
CA PRO A 263 3.65 -24.11 -18.06
C PRO A 263 3.38 -24.12 -19.57
N GLY A 264 4.21 -23.40 -20.33
CA GLY A 264 4.08 -23.27 -21.79
C GLY A 264 3.35 -22.01 -22.26
N GLU A 265 2.61 -21.32 -21.38
CA GLU A 265 2.09 -19.97 -21.66
C GLU A 265 3.15 -18.88 -21.42
N SER A 266 2.92 -17.70 -22.00
CA SER A 266 3.80 -16.53 -21.83
C SER A 266 3.98 -16.15 -20.35
N ARG A 267 5.17 -15.66 -19.98
CA ARG A 267 5.51 -15.13 -18.64
C ARG A 267 4.87 -13.74 -18.39
N LEU A 268 3.56 -13.66 -18.55
CA LEU A 268 2.74 -12.50 -18.18
C LEU A 268 2.52 -12.49 -16.66
N PHE A 269 2.33 -11.31 -16.06
CA PHE A 269 2.06 -11.17 -14.61
C PHE A 269 0.94 -12.11 -14.12
N PHE A 270 -0.13 -12.26 -14.90
CA PHE A 270 -1.28 -13.10 -14.54
C PHE A 270 -1.02 -14.61 -14.63
N ASN A 271 0.08 -15.04 -15.24
CA ASN A 271 0.52 -16.44 -15.31
C ASN A 271 1.68 -16.73 -14.35
N LEU A 272 1.95 -15.88 -13.36
CA LEU A 272 3.10 -16.05 -12.45
C LEU A 272 2.65 -16.14 -10.99
N MET A 273 3.36 -16.95 -10.19
CA MET A 273 3.20 -17.06 -8.74
C MET A 273 4.55 -16.92 -8.03
N ALA A 274 4.50 -16.49 -6.77
CA ALA A 274 5.67 -16.27 -5.90
C ALA A 274 5.44 -16.86 -4.48
N HIS A 275 4.54 -17.82 -4.36
CA HIS A 275 4.07 -18.43 -3.12
C HIS A 275 3.43 -19.80 -3.42
N ASP A 276 3.34 -20.66 -2.41
CA ASP A 276 2.87 -22.04 -2.58
C ASP A 276 1.40 -22.12 -3.06
N ARG A 277 1.11 -23.10 -3.93
CA ARG A 277 -0.21 -23.35 -4.53
C ARG A 277 -1.27 -23.71 -3.50
N THR A 278 -0.88 -24.19 -2.33
CA THR A 278 -1.77 -24.49 -1.20
C THR A 278 -2.58 -23.28 -0.73
N HIS A 279 -2.06 -22.06 -0.92
CA HIS A 279 -2.76 -20.80 -0.60
C HIS A 279 -3.55 -20.21 -1.79
N LEU A 280 -3.47 -20.80 -2.99
CA LEU A 280 -3.91 -20.17 -4.25
C LEU A 280 -5.28 -20.65 -4.77
N SER A 281 -5.92 -21.64 -4.16
CA SER A 281 -7.18 -22.22 -4.66
C SER A 281 -8.39 -21.27 -4.61
N SER A 282 -8.35 -20.24 -3.78
CA SER A 282 -9.32 -19.12 -3.79
C SER A 282 -8.83 -17.90 -4.58
N LEU A 283 -7.53 -17.81 -4.90
CA LEU A 283 -6.89 -16.54 -5.28
C LEU A 283 -7.11 -16.13 -6.75
N TRP A 284 -7.64 -17.00 -7.60
CA TRP A 284 -7.95 -16.75 -9.01
C TRP A 284 -9.45 -16.83 -9.29
#